data_AF-A0A7J2HMA4-F1
#
_entry.id   AF-A0A7J2HMA4-F1
#
_cell.length_a   1.000
_cell.length_b   1.000
_cell.length_c   1.000
_cell.angle_alpha   90.00
_cell.angle_beta   90.00
_cell.angle_gamma   90.00
#
_symmetry.space_group_name_H-M   'P 1'
#
loop_
_entity.id
_entity.type
_entity.pdbx_description
1 polymer ?
#
loop_
_entity_poly.entity_id
_entity_poly.type
_entity_poly.pdbx_seq_one_letter_code
_entity_poly.pdbx_strand_id
1 'polypeptide(L)' 'MIKMKFKLKIHDKNIDKLIDGEAIQSIDFGRGKPSVFYTDDEGYTQFTDNFEIIIEFLPPEPIKVSK' A
#
# COMPACT_ATOMS: atom_id res chain seq x y z
N MET A 1 -15.94 -19.88 -8.91
CA MET A 1 -15.07 -18.70 -9.15
C MET A 1 -14.25 -18.46 -7.90
N ILE A 2 -12.94 -18.65 -7.95
CA ILE A 2 -12.05 -18.41 -6.81
C ILE A 2 -11.89 -16.89 -6.65
N LYS A 3 -12.24 -16.32 -5.49
CA LYS A 3 -12.10 -14.89 -5.21
C LYS A 3 -10.72 -14.65 -4.60
N MET A 4 -9.74 -14.25 -5.41
CA MET A 4 -8.43 -13.85 -4.90
C MET A 4 -8.58 -12.61 -4.01
N LYS A 5 -7.89 -12.61 -2.86
CA LYS A 5 -7.78 -11.42 -2.02
C LYS A 5 -6.58 -10.62 -2.51
N PHE A 6 -6.70 -9.30 -2.55
CA PHE A 6 -5.56 -8.43 -2.80
C PHE A 6 -5.36 -7.50 -1.62
N LYS A 7 -4.11 -7.14 -1.34
CA LYS A 7 -3.76 -6.06 -0.41
C LYS A 7 -2.99 -5.00 -1.19
N LEU A 8 -3.42 -3.75 -1.03
CA LEU A 8 -2.69 -2.59 -1.50
C LEU A 8 -1.74 -2.14 -0.41
N LYS A 9 -0.51 -1.81 -0.79
CA LYS A 9 0.47 -1.11 0.05
C LYS A 9 1.21 -0.09 -0.79
N ILE A 10 1.87 0.86 -0.14
CA ILE A 10 2.92 1.65 -0.78
C ILE A 10 4.23 1.49 -0.02
N HIS A 11 5.35 1.68 -0.72
CA HIS A 11 6.65 1.91 -0.10
C HIS A 11 7.03 3.38 -0.30
N ASP A 12 7.09 4.14 0.79
CA ASP A 12 7.58 5.51 0.76
C ASP A 12 9.11 5.50 0.80
N LYS A 13 9.75 5.85 -0.33
CA LYS A 13 11.20 5.78 -0.48
C LYS A 13 11.93 6.89 0.26
N ASN A 14 11.24 7.95 0.66
CA ASN A 14 11.86 9.05 1.38
C ASN A 14 12.21 8.67 2.83
N ILE A 15 11.40 7.79 3.42
CA ILE A 15 11.57 7.32 4.81
C ILE A 15 11.81 5.81 4.91
N ASP A 16 11.92 5.13 3.76
CA ASP A 16 12.10 3.69 3.63
C ASP A 16 11.08 2.87 4.44
N LYS A 17 9.80 3.23 4.34
CA LYS A 17 8.70 2.62 5.12
C LYS A 17 7.61 2.04 4.23
N LEU A 18 7.14 0.84 4.57
CA LEU A 18 5.94 0.23 3.98
C LEU A 18 4.69 0.72 4.70
N ILE A 19 3.71 1.19 3.93
CA ILE A 19 2.42 1.70 4.42
C ILE A 19 1.31 0.79 3.90
N ASP A 20 0.53 0.24 4.83
CA ASP A 20 -0.64 -0.56 4.50
C ASP A 20 -1.75 0.28 3.87
N GLY A 21 -2.51 -0.32 2.95
CA GLY A 21 -3.59 0.36 2.23
C GLY A 21 -4.70 0.93 3.10
N GLU A 22 -4.83 0.47 4.35
CA GLU A 22 -5.76 1.02 5.34
C GLU A 22 -5.35 2.42 5.83
N ALA A 23 -4.05 2.72 5.81
CA ALA A 23 -3.52 4.03 6.18
C ALA A 23 -3.50 5.02 5.00
N ILE A 24 -3.68 4.55 3.75
CA ILE A 24 -3.67 5.40 2.56
C ILE A 24 -4.99 6.18 2.48
N GLN A 25 -4.88 7.50 2.53
CA GLN A 25 -6.02 8.40 2.40
C GLN A 25 -6.37 8.64 0.93
N SER A 26 -5.36 8.85 0.08
CA SER A 26 -5.52 9.02 -1.36
C SER A 26 -4.22 8.77 -2.13
N ILE A 27 -4.36 8.34 -3.38
CA ILE A 27 -3.27 8.28 -4.36
C ILE A 27 -3.72 9.11 -5.56
N ASP A 28 -2.95 10.12 -5.93
CA ASP A 28 -3.23 11.01 -7.05
C ASP A 28 -2.30 10.71 -8.23
N PHE A 29 -2.91 10.50 -9.41
CA PHE A 29 -2.23 10.32 -10.70
C PHE A 29 -2.68 11.38 -11.71
N GLY A 30 -3.01 12.57 -11.24
CA GLY A 30 -3.40 13.71 -12.05
C GLY A 30 -2.27 14.19 -12.98
N ARG A 31 -2.40 15.41 -13.48
CA ARG A 31 -1.41 15.97 -14.42
C ARG A 31 -0.03 16.26 -13.80
N GLY A 32 0.07 16.23 -12.47
CA GLY A 32 1.31 16.43 -11.72
C GLY A 32 2.13 15.15 -11.58
N LYS A 33 3.22 15.24 -10.80
CA LYS A 33 3.95 14.06 -10.34
C LYS A 33 3.01 13.22 -9.44
N PRO A 34 2.93 11.89 -9.63
CA PRO A 34 2.11 11.05 -8.78
C PRO A 34 2.44 11.25 -7.30
N SER A 35 1.42 11.22 -6.45
CA SER A 35 1.60 11.45 -5.01
C SER A 35 0.62 10.63 -4.17
N VAL A 36 0.96 10.47 -2.90
CA VAL A 36 0.18 9.75 -1.90
C VAL A 36 0.06 10.59 -0.65
N PHE A 37 -1.14 10.59 -0.07
CA PHE A 37 -1.40 11.02 1.30
C PHE A 37 -1.75 9.80 2.15
N TYR A 38 -1.13 9.66 3.32
CA TYR A 38 -1.38 8.56 4.24
C TYR A 38 -1.32 9.04 5.70
N THR A 39 -1.93 8.27 6.60
CA THR A 39 -1.85 8.51 8.04
C THR A 39 -0.65 7.76 8.63
N ASP A 40 0.19 8.43 9.41
CA ASP A 40 1.28 7.77 10.14
C ASP A 40 0.81 7.10 11.44
N ASP A 41 1.75 6.50 12.18
CA ASP A 41 1.47 5.76 13.41
C ASP A 41 1.03 6.70 14.56
N GLU A 42 1.29 8.00 14.45
CA GLU A 42 0.89 9.03 15.42
C GLU A 42 -0.48 9.65 15.06
N GLY A 43 -1.04 9.31 13.90
CA GLY A 43 -2.33 9.79 13.42
C GLY A 43 -2.25 11.06 12.55
N TYR A 44 -1.06 11.50 12.15
CA TYR A 44 -0.89 12.68 11.30
C TYR A 44 -0.92 12.32 9.82
N THR A 45 -1.43 13.24 8.99
CA THR A 45 -1.38 13.10 7.53
C THR A 45 0.02 13.41 7.02
N GLN A 46 0.61 12.45 6.32
CA GLN A 46 1.88 12.55 5.61
C GLN A 46 1.65 12.64 4.09
N PHE A 47 2.64 13.19 3.40
CA PHE A 47 2.67 13.34 1.94
C PHE A 47 3.96 12.75 1.38
N THR A 48 3.87 12.00 0.29
CA THR A 48 5.02 11.56 -0.50
C THR A 48 4.71 11.57 -1.99
N ASP A 49 5.71 11.92 -2.80
CA ASP A 49 5.67 11.83 -4.26
C ASP A 49 6.76 10.86 -4.79
N ASN A 50 7.40 10.13 -3.89
CA ASN A 50 8.50 9.22 -4.19
C ASN A 50 8.22 7.86 -3.58
N PHE A 51 7.34 7.11 -4.24
CA PHE A 51 6.81 5.86 -3.70
C PHE A 51 6.71 4.76 -4.76
N GLU A 52 6.55 3.52 -4.29
CA GLU A 52 6.14 2.38 -5.11
C GLU A 52 4.78 1.87 -4.67
N ILE A 53 3.98 1.38 -5.62
CA ILE A 53 2.73 0.69 -5.31
C ILE A 53 2.99 -0.79 -5.32
N ILE A 54 2.55 -1.46 -4.25
CA ILE A 54 2.70 -2.89 -4.07
C ILE A 54 1.29 -3.48 -3.97
N ILE A 55 1.00 -4.43 -4.87
CA ILE A 55 -0.25 -5.19 -4.87
C ILE A 55 0.09 -6.64 -4.54
N GLU A 56 -0.29 -7.08 -3.35
CA GLU A 56 -0.08 -8.46 -2.90
C GLU A 56 -1.31 -9.30 -3.24
N PHE A 57 -1.12 -10.36 -4.03
CA PHE A 57 -2.17 -11.34 -4.29
C PHE A 57 -2.10 -12.46 -3.25
N LEU A 58 -3.13 -12.55 -2.42
CA LEU A 58 -3.25 -13.58 -1.41
C LEU A 58 -4.15 -14.71 -1.92
N PRO A 59 -3.75 -15.97 -1.70
CA PRO A 59 -4.60 -17.10 -2.02
C PRO A 59 -5.93 -17.00 -1.26
N PRO A 60 -7.02 -17.53 -1.82
CA PRO A 60 -8.35 -17.51 -1.20
C PRO A 60 -8.35 -18.21 0.16
N GLU A 61 -7.52 -19.23 0.31
CA GLU A 61 -7.38 -20.06 1.50
C GLU A 61 -5.91 -20.09 1.94
N PRO A 62 -5.62 -20.17 3.25
CA PRO A 62 -4.26 -20.35 3.75
C PRO A 62 -3.62 -21.59 3.14
N ILE A 63 -2.47 -21.41 2.49
CA ILE A 63 -1.70 -22.54 1.97
C ILE A 63 -0.99 -23.20 3.15
N LYS A 64 -1.32 -24.46 3.43
CA LYS A 64 -0.54 -25.28 4.35
C LYS A 64 0.82 -25.56 3.72
N VAL A 65 1.86 -24.90 4.23
CA VAL A 65 3.24 -25.20 3.85
C VAL A 65 3.63 -26.47 4.62
N SER A 66 3.65 -27.63 3.96
CA SER A 66 4.23 -28.84 4.54
C SER A 66 5.74 -28.65 4.67
N LYS A 67 6.29 -28.89 5.87
CA LYS A 67 7.73 -29.05 6.06
C LYS A 67 8.23 -30.34 5.39
#